data_AF-A0A972L2K7-F1
#
_entry.id   AF-A0A972L2K7-F1
#
_cell.length_a   1.000
_cell.length_b   1.000
_cell.length_c   1.000
_cell.angle_alpha   90.00
_cell.angle_beta   90.00
_cell.angle_gamma   90.00
#
_symmetry.space_group_name_H-M   'P 1'
#
loop_
_entity.id
_entity.type
_entity.pdbx_description
1 polymer ?
#
loop_
_entity_poly.entity_id
_entity_poly.type
_entity_poly.pdbx_seq_one_letter_code
_entity_poly.pdbx_strand_id
1 'polypeptide(L)' 'MNNYTLEINHTYSENQVESIGLIPKKAEKISSRIFIKNDKVYFFEDLKNNKLRLFSIINERSFFL' A
#
# COMPACT_ATOMS: atom_id res chain seq x y z
N MET A 1 -26.19 2.93 -6.47
CA MET A 1 -24.83 2.59 -6.00
C MET A 1 -24.07 3.90 -5.92
N ASN A 2 -23.75 4.36 -4.71
CA ASN A 2 -23.04 5.63 -4.53
C ASN A 2 -21.55 5.42 -4.82
N ASN A 3 -21.04 6.10 -5.84
CA ASN A 3 -19.62 6.11 -6.20
C ASN A 3 -18.88 7.08 -5.28
N TYR A 4 -18.52 6.66 -4.08
CA TYR A 4 -17.65 7.48 -3.22
C TYR A 4 -16.22 7.37 -3.75
N THR A 5 -15.70 8.47 -4.31
CA THR A 5 -14.30 8.60 -4.72
C THR A 5 -13.54 9.30 -3.60
N LEU A 6 -12.46 8.69 -3.10
CA LEU A 6 -11.57 9.33 -2.13
C LEU A 6 -10.67 10.37 -2.82
N GLU A 7 -10.42 11.48 -2.14
CA GLU A 7 -9.55 12.57 -2.62
C GLU A 7 -8.22 12.57 -1.86
N ILE A 8 -7.14 12.84 -2.60
CA ILE A 8 -5.80 13.01 -2.03
C ILE A 8 -5.78 14.30 -1.18
N ASN A 9 -5.07 14.28 -0.04
CA ASN A 9 -4.96 15.39 0.92
C ASN A 9 -6.26 15.76 1.66
N HIS A 10 -7.30 14.93 1.57
CA HIS A 10 -8.51 15.08 2.39
C HIS A 10 -8.44 14.18 3.63
N THR A 11 -9.09 14.61 4.72
CA THR A 11 -9.15 13.83 5.98
C THR A 11 -10.48 13.07 6.06
N TYR A 12 -10.43 11.80 6.46
CA TYR A 12 -11.60 10.96 6.63
C TYR A 12 -11.54 10.28 8.00
N SER A 13 -12.71 10.06 8.61
CA SER A 13 -12.82 9.17 9.76
C SER A 13 -12.82 7.71 9.32
N GLU A 14 -12.44 6.80 10.22
CA GLU A 14 -12.46 5.35 9.96
C GLU A 14 -13.83 4.88 9.48
N ASN A 15 -14.92 5.30 10.14
CA ASN A 15 -16.29 4.99 9.75
C ASN A 15 -16.62 5.44 8.31
N GLN A 16 -16.10 6.58 7.84
CA GLN A 16 -16.31 7.04 6.47
C GLN A 16 -15.60 6.13 5.48
N VAL A 17 -14.37 5.73 5.78
CA VAL A 17 -13.57 4.84 4.93
C VAL A 17 -14.20 3.44 4.88
N GLU A 18 -14.70 2.94 6.01
CA GLU A 18 -15.41 1.66 6.06
C GLU A 18 -16.73 1.69 5.29
N SER A 19 -17.46 2.81 5.33
CA SER A 19 -18.76 2.94 4.64
C SER A 19 -18.68 2.78 3.12
N ILE A 20 -17.47 2.94 2.55
CA ILE A 20 -17.22 2.80 1.11
C ILE A 20 -16.63 1.43 0.74
N GLY A 21 -16.60 0.48 1.68
CA GLY A 21 -16.19 -0.90 1.46
C GLY A 21 -14.70 -1.18 1.69
N LEU A 22 -13.95 -0.23 2.25
CA LEU A 22 -12.56 -0.46 2.66
C LEU A 22 -12.54 -1.08 4.06
N ILE A 23 -11.83 -2.20 4.21
CA ILE A 23 -11.80 -2.95 5.47
C ILE A 23 -10.41 -2.79 6.09
N PRO A 24 -10.29 -2.33 7.35
CA PRO A 24 -8.99 -2.25 8.01
C PRO A 24 -8.40 -3.65 8.17
N LYS A 25 -7.13 -3.79 7.76
CA LYS A 25 -6.33 -4.97 8.07
C LYS A 25 -5.12 -4.55 8.87
N LYS A 26 -4.92 -5.19 10.02
CA LYS A 26 -3.64 -5.12 10.72
C LYS A 26 -2.58 -5.68 9.77
N ALA A 27 -1.65 -4.83 9.36
CA ALA A 27 -0.45 -5.30 8.70
C ALA A 27 0.34 -6.11 9.73
N GLU A 28 0.46 -7.43 9.53
CA GLU A 28 1.56 -8.17 10.14
C GLU A 28 2.87 -7.50 9.71
N LYS A 29 3.97 -7.63 10.48
CA LYS A 29 5.28 -7.13 10.04
C LYS A 29 5.63 -7.81 8.71
N ILE A 30 5.30 -7.15 7.58
CA ILE A 30 5.63 -7.64 6.26
C ILE A 30 7.15 -7.50 6.16
N SER A 31 7.88 -8.61 6.33
CA SER A 31 9.30 -8.67 6.01
C SER A 31 9.42 -8.47 4.50
N SER A 32 9.60 -7.22 4.10
CA SER A 32 9.69 -6.82 2.70
C SER A 32 11.11 -6.37 2.39
N ARG A 33 11.63 -6.81 1.24
CA ARG A 33 12.81 -6.22 0.63
C ARG A 33 12.36 -5.08 -0.28
N ILE A 34 12.96 -3.92 -0.08
CA ILE A 34 12.58 -2.68 -0.76
C ILE A 34 13.67 -2.31 -1.76
N PHE A 35 13.27 -2.01 -2.99
CA PHE A 35 14.15 -1.48 -4.04
C PHE A 35 13.56 -0.18 -4.57
N ILE A 36 14.42 0.76 -4.98
CA ILE A 36 14.02 2.08 -5.48
C ILE A 36 14.62 2.30 -6.87
N LYS A 37 13.81 2.75 -7.83
CA LYS A 37 14.25 3.13 -9.18
C LYS A 37 13.32 4.19 -9.77
N ASN A 38 13.88 5.30 -10.26
CA ASN A 38 13.18 6.33 -11.03
C ASN A 38 11.82 6.72 -10.41
N ASP A 39 11.83 7.17 -9.15
CA ASP A 39 10.65 7.60 -8.38
C ASP A 39 9.63 6.51 -8.04
N LYS A 40 10.01 5.24 -8.17
CA LYS A 40 9.18 4.08 -7.80
C LYS A 40 9.85 3.28 -6.70
N VAL A 41 9.02 2.80 -5.76
CA VAL A 41 9.41 1.91 -4.66
C VAL A 41 8.75 0.56 -4.88
N TYR A 42 9.54 -0.49 -4.88
CA TYR A 42 9.15 -1.86 -5.20
C TYR A 42 9.25 -2.72 -3.94
N PHE A 43 8.16 -3.36 -3.54
CA PHE A 43 8.11 -4.23 -2.37
C PHE A 43 8.10 -5.69 -2.79
N PHE A 44 9.09 -6.43 -2.30
CA PHE A 44 9.22 -7.86 -2.52
C PHE A 44 9.05 -8.63 -1.22
N GLU A 45 8.36 -9.77 -1.29
CA GLU A 45 8.44 -10.79 -0.26
C GLU A 45 9.54 -11.81 -0.63
N ASP A 46 10.24 -12.28 0.39
CA ASP A 46 11.19 -13.38 0.24
C ASP A 46 10.42 -14.69 0.01
N LEU A 47 10.73 -15.37 -1.08
CA LEU A 47 10.29 -16.73 -1.35
C LEU A 47 11.41 -17.73 -1.01
N LYS A 48 11.05 -19.03 -0.99
CA LYS A 48 12.04 -20.11 -0.92
C LYS A 48 13.03 -20.03 -2.09
N ASN A 49 14.25 -20.54 -1.87
CA ASN A 49 15.32 -20.63 -2.87
C ASN A 49 15.82 -19.26 -3.40
N ASN A 50 15.94 -18.26 -2.53
CA ASN A 50 16.45 -16.92 -2.87
C ASN A 50 15.68 -16.22 -4.01
N LYS A 51 14.39 -16.54 -4.16
CA LYS A 51 13.50 -15.88 -5.11
C LYS A 51 12.75 -14.77 -4.40
N LEU A 52 12.38 -13.75 -5.16
CA LEU A 52 11.62 -12.60 -4.67
C LEU A 52 10.31 -12.51 -5.46
N ARG A 53 9.19 -12.29 -4.76
CA ARG A 53 7.91 -11.96 -5.41
C ARG A 53 7.61 -10.49 -5.20
N LEU A 54 7.51 -9.75 -6.30
CA LEU A 54 6.99 -8.39 -6.28
C LEU A 54 5.49 -8.44 -5.94
N PHE A 55 5.07 -7.74 -4.89
CA PHE A 55 3.66 -7.70 -4.50
C PHE A 55 3.08 -6.28 -4.45
N SER A 56 3.92 -5.23 -4.48
CA SER A 56 3.46 -3.85 -4.55
C SER A 56 4.48 -2.93 -5.23
N ILE A 57 3.99 -1.92 -5.95
CA ILE A 57 4.76 -0.80 -6.47
C ILE A 57 4.02 0.48 -6.09
N ILE A 58 4.73 1.43 -5.46
CA ILE A 58 4.21 2.77 -5.16
C ILE A 58 5.13 3.85 -5.71
N ASN A 59 4.66 5.09 -5.71
CA ASN A 59 5.53 6.24 -5.95
C ASN A 59 6.43 6.49 -4.73
N GLU A 60 7.68 6.87 -4.96
CA GLU A 60 8.65 7.17 -3.91
C GLU A 60 8.18 8.27 -2.96
N ARG A 61 7.50 9.29 -3.49
CA ARG A 61 6.87 10.33 -2.67
C ARG A 61 5.85 9.78 -1.67
N SER A 62 5.14 8.71 -2.01
CA SER A 62 4.16 8.06 -1.12
C SER A 62 4.81 7.17 -0.06
N PHE A 63 6.09 6.82 -0.21
CA PHE A 63 6.81 5.98 0.74
C PHE A 63 7.37 6.76 1.93
N PHE A 64 7.72 8.03 1.72
CA PHE A 64 8.35 8.90 2.73
C PHE A 64 7.37 9.86 3.41
N LEU A 65 6.08 9.81 3.07
CA LEU A 65 4.99 10.50 3.78
C LEU A 65 4.52 9.66 4.96
#